data_AF-W0LJ70-F1
#
_entry.id   AF-W0LJ70-F1
#
_cell.length_a   1.000
_cell.length_b   1.000
_cell.length_c   1.000
_cell.angle_alpha   90.00
_cell.angle_beta   90.00
_cell.angle_gamma   90.00
#
_symmetry.space_group_name_H-M   'P 1'
#
loop_
_entity.id
_entity.type
_entity.pdbx_description
1 polymer ?
#
loop_
_entity_poly.entity_id
_entity_poly.type
_entity_poly.pdbx_seq_one_letter_code
_entity_poly.pdbx_strand_id
1 'polypeptide(L)'
;MENLAQLLDKLLETLGALATVLAEEQVLLCSHPLASVALQRVTDTKNQLLNTISWLEKQRAALEHSHHFLAPYPQQPSLASRWQQIQQQALQLREQNQHNGLLLNHHLAHNTQALSILHQQPPSLYGPDGHSCTHHLLGRKIRI
;
A
#
# COMPACT_ATOMS: atom_id res chain seq x y z
N MET A 1 -15.91 -30.75 12.09
CA MET A 1 -15.73 -29.82 13.23
C MET A 1 -14.25 -29.41 13.37
N GLU A 2 -13.32 -30.36 13.55
CA GLU A 2 -11.87 -30.05 13.67
C GLU A 2 -11.28 -29.36 12.43
N ASN A 3 -11.74 -29.71 11.22
CA ASN A 3 -11.28 -29.05 9.99
C ASN A 3 -11.58 -27.54 9.93
N LEU A 4 -12.74 -27.08 10.43
CA LEU A 4 -13.08 -25.66 10.42
C LEU A 4 -12.27 -24.90 11.48
N ALA A 5 -12.11 -25.50 12.66
CA ALA A 5 -11.29 -24.95 13.74
C ALA A 5 -9.83 -24.75 13.30
N GLN A 6 -9.23 -25.77 12.66
CA GLN A 6 -7.88 -25.72 12.10
C GLN A 6 -7.74 -24.71 10.97
N LEU A 7 -8.76 -24.57 10.12
CA LEU A 7 -8.77 -23.58 9.05
C LEU A 7 -8.76 -22.16 9.62
N LEU A 8 -9.61 -21.88 10.62
CA LEU A 8 -9.64 -20.59 11.30
C LEU A 8 -8.33 -20.28 12.01
N ASP A 9 -7.71 -21.27 12.67
CA ASP A 9 -6.40 -21.10 13.30
C ASP A 9 -5.32 -20.76 12.26
N LYS A 10 -5.33 -21.43 11.10
CA LYS A 10 -4.41 -21.13 9.99
C LYS A 10 -4.67 -19.75 9.38
N LEU A 11 -5.93 -19.32 9.35
CA LEU A 11 -6.31 -17.97 8.91
C LEU A 11 -5.77 -16.91 9.89
N LEU A 12 -5.91 -17.13 11.20
CA LEU A 12 -5.31 -16.27 12.23
C LEU A 12 -3.77 -16.19 12.10
N GLU A 13 -3.10 -17.33 11.90
CA GLU A 13 -1.64 -17.38 11.74
C GLU A 13 -1.20 -16.60 10.48
N THR A 14 -1.87 -16.80 9.35
CA THR A 14 -1.55 -16.09 8.10
C THR A 14 -1.85 -14.60 8.17
N LEU A 15 -2.89 -14.16 8.89
CA LEU A 15 -3.14 -12.75 9.18
C LEU A 15 -2.06 -12.15 10.09
N GLY A 16 -1.60 -12.90 11.09
CA GLY A 16 -0.47 -12.50 11.94
C GLY A 16 0.81 -12.29 11.13
N ALA A 17 1.13 -13.21 10.22
CA ALA A 17 2.26 -13.07 9.30
C ALA A 17 2.07 -11.87 8.34
N LEU A 18 0.84 -11.58 7.90
CA LEU A 18 0.57 -10.41 7.07
C LEU A 18 0.78 -9.11 7.86
N ALA A 19 0.46 -9.10 9.16
CA ALA A 19 0.71 -7.95 10.04
C ALA A 19 2.20 -7.60 10.13
N THR A 20 3.07 -8.60 10.28
CA THR A 20 4.51 -8.38 10.35
C THR A 20 5.04 -7.83 9.03
N VAL A 21 4.57 -8.37 7.90
CA VAL A 21 4.96 -7.91 6.56
C VAL A 21 4.49 -6.46 6.30
N LEU A 22 3.28 -6.07 6.72
CA LEU A 22 2.81 -4.68 6.60
C LEU A 22 3.59 -3.71 7.48
N ALA A 23 4.01 -4.14 8.68
CA ALA A 23 4.86 -3.33 9.55
C ALA A 23 6.25 -3.14 8.94
N GLU A 24 6.84 -4.20 8.37
CA GLU A 24 8.09 -4.12 7.61
C GLU A 24 7.96 -3.19 6.38
N GLU A 25 6.86 -3.29 5.63
CA GLU A 25 6.54 -2.40 4.52
C GLU A 25 6.55 -0.93 4.98
N GLN A 26 5.90 -0.63 6.11
CA GLN A 26 5.85 0.72 6.67
C GLN A 26 7.25 1.24 7.04
N VAL A 27 8.08 0.41 7.68
CA VAL A 27 9.46 0.79 8.04
C VAL A 27 10.29 1.09 6.79
N LEU A 28 10.16 0.26 5.75
CA LEU A 28 10.86 0.46 4.49
C LEU A 28 10.39 1.73 3.76
N LEU A 29 9.09 2.03 3.78
CA LEU A 29 8.53 3.26 3.21
C LEU A 29 9.03 4.52 3.94
N CYS A 30 9.18 4.44 5.27
CA CYS A 30 9.73 5.53 6.06
C CYS A 30 11.25 5.66 5.95
N SER A 31 11.95 4.63 5.48
CA SER A 31 13.41 4.65 5.35
C SER A 31 13.88 5.47 4.15
N HIS A 32 14.94 6.27 4.35
CA HIS A 32 15.59 7.01 3.28
C HIS A 32 17.08 6.64 3.21
N PRO A 33 17.62 6.22 2.04
CA PRO A 33 16.97 6.07 0.74
C PRO A 33 16.03 4.84 0.66
N LEU A 34 15.03 4.92 -0.23
CA LEU A 34 14.06 3.84 -0.43
C LEU A 34 14.75 2.58 -0.98
N ALA A 35 14.73 1.50 -0.19
CA ALA A 35 15.28 0.21 -0.59
C ALA A 35 14.32 -0.53 -1.55
N SER A 36 14.35 -0.15 -2.83
CA SER A 36 13.43 -0.66 -3.87
C SER A 36 13.38 -2.19 -3.95
N VAL A 37 14.53 -2.87 -3.85
CA VAL A 37 14.61 -4.34 -3.87
C VAL A 37 13.97 -4.96 -2.63
N ALA A 38 14.13 -4.35 -1.45
CA ALA A 38 13.51 -4.83 -0.22
C ALA A 38 12.00 -4.65 -0.27
N LEU A 39 11.52 -3.51 -0.78
CA LEU A 39 10.11 -3.22 -0.93
C LEU A 39 9.42 -4.16 -1.92
N GLN A 40 10.10 -4.52 -3.02
CA GLN A 40 9.60 -5.52 -3.96
C GLN A 40 9.42 -6.88 -3.28
N ARG A 41 10.42 -7.35 -2.50
CA ARG A 41 10.32 -8.63 -1.79
C ARG A 41 9.14 -8.64 -0.80
N VAL A 42 8.98 -7.58 -0.02
CA VAL A 42 7.87 -7.42 0.93
C VAL A 42 6.52 -7.42 0.19
N THR A 43 6.45 -6.76 -0.96
CA THR A 43 5.26 -6.78 -1.83
C THR A 43 4.95 -8.17 -2.35
N ASP A 44 5.96 -8.93 -2.78
CA ASP A 44 5.79 -10.31 -3.26
C ASP A 44 5.29 -11.22 -2.13
N THR A 45 5.87 -11.12 -0.93
CA THR A 45 5.42 -11.88 0.25
C THR A 45 3.99 -11.52 0.64
N LYS A 46 3.63 -10.23 0.65
CA LYS A 46 2.26 -9.75 0.87
C LYS A 46 1.28 -10.37 -0.13
N ASN A 47 1.63 -10.40 -1.41
CA ASN A 47 0.80 -11.03 -2.45
C ASN A 47 0.61 -12.54 -2.22
N GLN A 48 1.68 -13.25 -1.84
CA GLN A 48 1.60 -14.68 -1.52
C GLN A 48 0.69 -14.96 -0.32
N LEU A 49 0.79 -14.15 0.75
CA LEU A 49 -0.06 -14.25 1.92
C LEU A 49 -1.53 -13.94 1.60
N LEU A 50 -1.81 -12.89 0.82
CA LEU A 50 -3.15 -12.55 0.37
C LEU A 50 -3.80 -13.66 -0.48
N ASN A 51 -3.02 -14.29 -1.37
CA ASN A 51 -3.48 -15.43 -2.14
C ASN A 51 -3.83 -16.62 -1.23
N THR A 52 -3.00 -16.86 -0.21
CA THR A 52 -3.24 -17.93 0.78
C THR A 52 -4.50 -17.66 1.60
N ILE A 53 -4.70 -16.42 2.07
CA ILE A 53 -5.91 -16.01 2.79
C ILE A 53 -7.15 -16.18 1.90
N SER A 54 -7.09 -15.75 0.63
CA SER A 54 -8.19 -15.91 -0.33
C SER A 54 -8.55 -17.38 -0.56
N TRP A 55 -7.54 -18.25 -0.63
CA TRP A 55 -7.75 -19.69 -0.74
C TRP A 55 -8.39 -20.29 0.51
N LEU A 56 -7.90 -19.93 1.71
CA LEU A 56 -8.48 -20.37 2.99
C LEU A 56 -9.93 -19.92 3.13
N GLU A 57 -10.24 -18.68 2.76
CA GLU A 57 -11.60 -18.13 2.85
C GLU A 57 -12.58 -18.85 1.89
N LYS A 58 -12.13 -19.20 0.68
CA LYS A 58 -12.93 -20.04 -0.24
C LYS A 58 -13.19 -21.42 0.35
N GLN A 59 -12.18 -22.03 0.99
CA GLN A 59 -12.33 -23.32 1.64
C GLN A 59 -13.29 -23.22 2.84
N ARG A 60 -13.23 -22.13 3.62
CA ARG A 60 -14.18 -21.83 4.71
C ARG A 60 -15.61 -21.77 4.17
N ALA A 61 -15.85 -20.98 3.14
CA ALA A 61 -17.18 -20.84 2.51
C ALA A 61 -17.71 -22.19 1.99
N ALA A 62 -16.86 -23.01 1.37
CA ALA A 62 -17.26 -24.35 0.90
C ALA A 62 -17.68 -25.29 2.05
N LEU A 63 -16.96 -25.24 3.18
CA LEU A 63 -17.31 -26.01 4.39
C LEU A 63 -18.59 -25.49 5.04
N GLU A 64 -18.80 -24.17 5.07
CA GLU A 64 -20.04 -23.55 5.55
C GLU A 64 -21.26 -24.01 4.74
N HIS A 65 -21.14 -24.00 3.41
CA HIS A 65 -22.19 -24.48 2.51
C HIS A 65 -22.49 -25.97 2.73
N SER A 66 -21.45 -26.79 2.93
CA SER A 66 -21.61 -28.24 3.11
C SER A 66 -22.20 -28.62 4.47
N HIS A 67 -21.97 -27.81 5.51
CA HIS A 67 -22.45 -28.09 6.86
C HIS A 67 -23.65 -27.22 7.28
N HIS A 68 -24.16 -26.36 6.40
CA HIS A 68 -25.22 -25.38 6.69
C HIS A 68 -24.96 -24.51 7.94
N PHE A 69 -23.68 -24.29 8.26
CA PHE A 69 -23.28 -23.38 9.33
C PHE A 69 -22.90 -22.03 8.72
N LEU A 70 -23.35 -20.96 9.36
CA LEU A 70 -22.99 -19.58 9.00
C LEU A 70 -22.23 -18.93 10.16
N ALA A 71 -21.09 -18.31 9.85
CA ALA A 71 -20.47 -17.33 10.73
C ALA A 71 -21.52 -16.27 11.13
N PRO A 72 -21.66 -15.89 12.42
CA PRO A 72 -20.65 -15.95 13.50
C PRO A 72 -20.65 -17.23 14.37
N TYR A 73 -21.16 -18.37 13.88
CA TYR A 73 -21.14 -19.66 14.58
C TYR A 73 -21.76 -19.62 16.00
N PRO A 74 -23.02 -19.15 16.16
CA PRO A 74 -23.63 -18.92 17.47
C PRO A 74 -23.74 -20.18 18.33
N GLN A 75 -23.70 -21.36 17.72
CA GLN A 75 -23.79 -22.66 18.42
C GLN A 75 -22.44 -23.13 18.98
N GLN A 76 -21.32 -22.48 18.63
CA GLN A 76 -19.99 -22.86 19.09
C GLN A 76 -19.18 -21.63 19.55
N PRO A 77 -19.11 -21.36 20.86
CA PRO A 77 -18.47 -20.16 21.38
C PRO A 77 -16.96 -20.11 21.10
N SER A 78 -16.29 -21.27 21.02
CA SER A 78 -14.87 -21.35 20.67
C SER A 78 -14.61 -20.87 19.24
N LEU A 79 -15.40 -21.31 18.25
CA LEU A 79 -15.28 -20.85 16.87
C LEU A 79 -15.69 -19.39 16.70
N ALA A 80 -16.75 -18.97 17.39
CA ALA A 80 -17.20 -17.58 17.40
C ALA A 80 -16.09 -16.64 17.89
N SER A 81 -15.38 -17.01 18.97
CA SER A 81 -14.26 -16.21 19.50
C SER A 81 -13.11 -16.06 18.51
N ARG A 82 -12.73 -17.14 17.82
CA ARG A 82 -11.69 -17.11 16.78
C ARG A 82 -12.10 -16.28 15.57
N TRP A 83 -13.36 -16.41 15.15
CA TRP A 83 -13.90 -15.60 14.06
C TRP A 83 -13.89 -14.11 14.40
N GLN A 84 -14.26 -13.75 15.63
CA GLN A 84 -14.17 -12.37 16.09
C GLN A 84 -12.72 -11.85 16.08
N GLN A 85 -11.75 -12.66 16.51
CA GLN A 85 -10.33 -12.31 16.43
C GLN A 85 -9.86 -12.08 14.99
N ILE A 86 -10.27 -12.97 14.06
CA ILE A 86 -9.98 -12.83 12.62
C ILE A 86 -10.53 -11.50 12.10
N GLN A 87 -11.78 -11.17 12.42
CA GLN A 87 -12.41 -9.92 11.98
C GLN A 87 -11.68 -8.69 12.54
N GLN A 88 -11.30 -8.71 13.82
CA GLN A 88 -10.54 -7.62 14.44
C GLN A 88 -9.17 -7.44 13.79
N GLN A 89 -8.42 -8.52 13.59
CA GLN A 89 -7.12 -8.46 12.92
C GLN A 89 -7.26 -7.99 11.48
N ALA A 90 -8.24 -8.48 10.72
CA ALA A 90 -8.47 -8.04 9.34
C ALA A 90 -8.78 -6.54 9.25
N LEU A 91 -9.54 -5.99 10.21
CA LEU A 91 -9.80 -4.54 10.28
C LEU A 91 -8.51 -3.76 10.54
N GLN A 92 -7.70 -4.17 11.50
CA GLN A 92 -6.41 -3.53 11.81
C GLN A 92 -5.46 -3.56 10.60
N LEU A 93 -5.36 -4.70 9.91
CA LEU A 93 -4.53 -4.86 8.72
C LEU A 93 -5.01 -3.97 7.57
N ARG A 94 -6.32 -3.80 7.42
CA ARG A 94 -6.89 -2.89 6.43
C ARG A 94 -6.51 -1.44 6.72
N GLU A 95 -6.57 -1.01 7.97
CA GLU A 95 -6.15 0.34 8.39
C GLU A 95 -4.65 0.56 8.15
N GLN A 96 -3.80 -0.41 8.51
CA GLN A 96 -2.37 -0.36 8.24
C GLN A 96 -2.07 -0.27 6.74
N ASN A 97 -2.73 -1.07 5.92
CA ASN A 97 -2.54 -1.04 4.47
C ASN A 97 -3.02 0.30 3.86
N GLN A 98 -4.11 0.87 4.37
CA GLN A 98 -4.54 2.23 3.98
C GLN A 98 -3.49 3.28 4.34
N HIS A 99 -2.89 3.19 5.53
CA HIS A 99 -1.82 4.08 5.95
C HIS A 99 -0.59 3.97 5.04
N ASN A 100 -0.15 2.75 4.73
CA ASN A 100 0.96 2.50 3.79
C ASN A 100 0.65 3.07 2.40
N GLY A 101 -0.60 2.96 1.93
CA GLY A 101 -1.06 3.57 0.68
C GLY A 101 -0.99 5.10 0.68
N LEU A 102 -1.29 5.76 1.80
CA LEU A 102 -1.16 7.22 1.94
C LEU A 102 0.31 7.66 1.86
N LEU A 103 1.23 6.93 2.50
CA LEU A 103 2.66 7.20 2.44
C LEU A 103 3.18 7.08 1.00
N LEU A 104 2.82 6.01 0.29
CA LEU A 104 3.17 5.81 -1.12
C LEU A 104 2.69 6.95 -2.02
N ASN A 105 1.43 7.37 -1.84
CA ASN A 105 0.86 8.49 -2.60
C ASN A 105 1.62 9.80 -2.32
N HIS A 106 2.03 10.04 -1.07
CA HIS A 106 2.83 11.20 -0.71
C HIS A 106 4.20 11.19 -1.41
N HIS A 107 4.89 10.05 -1.43
CA HIS A 107 6.17 9.92 -2.15
C HIS A 107 6.01 10.15 -3.65
N LEU A 108 4.94 9.64 -4.26
CA LEU A 108 4.67 9.80 -5.68
C LEU A 108 4.34 11.27 -6.02
N ALA A 109 3.55 11.94 -5.19
CA ALA A 109 3.26 13.38 -5.33
C ALA A 109 4.55 14.22 -5.22
N HIS A 110 5.41 13.95 -4.23
CA HIS A 110 6.68 14.66 -4.08
C HIS A 110 7.63 14.41 -5.27
N ASN A 111 7.70 13.18 -5.77
CA ASN A 111 8.53 12.84 -6.92
C ASN A 111 8.04 13.52 -8.21
N THR A 112 6.73 13.49 -8.48
CA THR A 112 6.15 14.16 -9.66
C THR A 112 6.31 15.68 -9.60
N GLN A 113 6.23 16.29 -8.41
CA GLN A 113 6.51 17.71 -8.23
C GLN A 113 8.00 18.04 -8.42
N ALA A 114 8.91 17.22 -7.91
CA ALA A 114 10.34 17.40 -8.14
C ALA A 114 10.69 17.29 -9.63
N LEU A 115 10.12 16.28 -10.33
CA LEU A 115 10.28 16.12 -11.78
C LEU A 115 9.67 17.30 -12.55
N SER A 116 8.54 17.86 -12.13
CA SER A 116 7.94 19.01 -12.82
C SER A 116 8.80 20.26 -12.69
N ILE A 117 9.41 20.50 -11.52
CA ILE A 117 10.38 21.60 -11.33
C ILE A 117 11.62 21.37 -12.19
N LEU A 118 12.14 20.14 -12.25
CA LEU A 118 13.31 19.80 -13.09
C LEU A 118 12.99 19.87 -14.59
N HIS A 119 11.77 19.54 -15.00
CA HIS A 119 11.29 19.59 -16.39
C HIS A 119 10.89 21.00 -16.83
N GLN A 120 10.60 21.92 -15.90
CA GLN A 120 10.51 23.34 -16.17
C GLN A 120 11.90 23.85 -16.55
N GLN A 121 12.27 23.64 -17.82
CA GLN A 121 13.50 24.18 -18.38
C GLN A 121 13.57 25.68 -18.09
N PRO A 122 14.74 26.22 -17.70
CA PRO A 122 14.90 27.67 -17.75
C PRO A 122 14.58 28.11 -19.18
N PRO A 123 13.85 29.23 -19.39
CA PRO A 123 13.72 29.77 -20.74
C PRO A 123 15.13 29.86 -21.30
N SER A 124 15.34 29.34 -22.51
CA SER A 124 16.60 29.41 -23.22
C SER A 124 17.01 30.88 -23.31
N LEU A 125 17.76 31.34 -22.31
CA LEU A 125 18.26 32.71 -22.21
C LEU A 125 19.24 32.99 -23.36
N TYR A 126 19.66 31.95 -24.08
CA TYR A 126 20.57 31.99 -25.21
C TYR A 126 20.06 31.09 -26.33
N GLY A 127 19.94 31.66 -27.53
CA GLY A 127 19.73 30.89 -28.76
C GLY A 127 20.99 30.11 -29.16
N PRO A 128 20.93 29.24 -30.19
CA PRO A 128 22.08 28.49 -30.70
C PRO A 128 23.26 29.38 -31.14
N ASP A 129 23.02 30.66 -31.41
CA ASP A 129 24.04 31.66 -31.75
C ASP A 129 24.67 32.35 -30.51
N GLY A 130 24.31 31.96 -29.29
CA GLY A 130 24.89 32.52 -28.06
C GLY A 130 24.47 33.97 -27.78
N HIS A 131 23.42 34.48 -28.42
CA HIS A 131 22.86 35.80 -28.12
C HIS A 131 21.70 35.72 -27.13
N SER A 132 21.72 36.60 -26.13
CA SER A 132 20.60 36.76 -25.21
C SER A 132 19.50 37.58 -25.88
N CYS A 133 18.35 36.94 -26.11
CA CYS A 133 17.13 37.66 -26.45
C CYS A 133 16.67 38.41 -25.21
N THR A 134 17.26 39.60 -24.99
CA THR A 134 16.69 40.64 -24.15
C THR A 134 15.38 41.06 -24.80
N HIS A 135 14.28 40.35 -24.45
CA HIS A 135 12.94 40.84 -24.76
C HIS A 135 12.85 42.24 -24.17
N HIS A 136 12.79 43.23 -25.06
CA HIS A 136 12.96 44.65 -24.86
C HIS A 136 11.85 45.24 -23.95
N LEU A 137 11.79 44.81 -22.70
CA LEU A 137 11.02 45.44 -21.63
C LEU A 137 11.95 46.42 -20.93
N LEU A 138 12.01 47.64 -21.48
CA LEU A 138 12.30 48.93 -20.80
C LEU A 138 13.09 49.85 -21.73
N GLY A 139 12.52 51.02 -22.03
CA GLY A 139 13.31 52.11 -22.60
C GLY A 139 12.60 53.11 -23.50
N ARG A 140 11.35 53.49 -23.22
CA ARG A 140 10.88 54.83 -23.62
C ARG A 140 11.79 55.85 -22.93
N LYS A 141 12.87 56.28 -23.58
CA LYS A 141 13.65 57.43 -23.15
C LYS A 141 13.08 58.69 -23.80
N ILE A 142 12.68 59.56 -22.89
CA ILE A 142 12.09 60.88 -23.01
C ILE A 142 13.16 61.89 -23.48
N ARG A 143 12.79 62.76 -24.45
CA ARG A 143 13.35 64.09 -24.84
C ARG A 143 14.86 64.15 -25.17
N ILE A 144 15.35 65.01 -26.08
CA ILE A 144 15.05 66.43 -26.39
C ILE A 144 15.15 66.63 -27.91
#